data_AF-A0A831ZA77-F1
#
_entry.id   AF-A0A831ZA77-F1
#
_cell.length_a   1.000
_cell.length_b   1.000
_cell.length_c   1.000
_cell.angle_alpha   90.00
_cell.angle_beta   90.00
_cell.angle_gamma   90.00
#
_symmetry.space_group_name_H-M   'P 1'
#
loop_
_entity.id
_entity.type
_entity.pdbx_description
1 polymer ?
#
loop_
_entity_poly.entity_id
_entity_poly.type
_entity_poly.pdbx_seq_one_letter_code
_entity_poly.pdbx_strand_id
1 'polypeptide(L)'
;MKVACISFFIAFILLVILFIAWVCMKVGTENRIRIIFIGDPLTFLPWKGSGTRSYMLEYVPLSCEGTCLLARAWTFMPSGECGEQGSIRVETVNGEIQMVGEPYNSGPYCYNGAFLVISEKFVKLL
;
A
#
# COMPACT_ATOMS: atom_id res chain seq x y z
N MET A 1 -27.44 36.65 33.33
CA MET A 1 -27.96 35.50 32.56
C MET A 1 -27.79 35.62 31.05
N LYS A 2 -28.25 36.69 30.38
CA LYS A 2 -28.15 36.81 28.90
C LYS A 2 -26.72 36.75 28.33
N VAL A 3 -25.74 37.41 28.97
CA VAL A 3 -24.34 37.45 28.50
C VAL A 3 -23.67 36.06 28.59
N ALA A 4 -23.97 35.29 29.64
CA ALA A 4 -23.44 33.94 29.83
C ALA A 4 -24.01 32.92 28.82
N CYS A 5 -25.29 33.07 28.43
CA CYS A 5 -25.86 32.25 27.34
C CYS A 5 -25.23 32.57 25.99
N ILE A 6 -24.94 33.85 25.70
CA ILE A 6 -24.32 34.26 24.45
C ILE A 6 -22.88 33.74 24.37
N SER A 7 -22.11 33.83 25.46
CA SER A 7 -20.75 33.29 25.50
C SER A 7 -20.71 31.77 25.35
N PHE A 8 -21.68 31.06 25.93
CA PHE A 8 -21.81 29.61 25.78
C PHE A 8 -22.13 29.21 24.33
N PHE A 9 -23.03 29.94 23.67
CA PHE A 9 -23.39 29.71 22.27
C PHE A 9 -22.19 29.92 21.32
N ILE A 10 -21.40 30.98 21.55
CA ILE A 10 -20.18 31.26 20.78
C ILE A 10 -19.15 30.16 20.99
N ALA A 11 -18.93 29.72 22.23
CA ALA A 11 -18.01 28.63 22.53
C ALA A 11 -18.43 27.30 21.86
N PHE A 12 -19.72 27.00 21.85
CA PHE A 12 -20.25 25.82 21.18
C PHE A 12 -20.03 25.86 19.66
N ILE A 13 -20.30 27.01 19.02
CA ILE A 13 -20.06 27.19 17.57
C ILE A 13 -18.57 27.02 17.23
N LEU A 14 -17.67 27.62 18.03
CA LEU A 14 -16.22 27.46 17.84
C LEU A 14 -15.78 26.00 17.96
N LEU A 15 -16.35 25.27 18.92
CA LEU A 15 -16.04 23.86 19.14
C LEU A 15 -16.52 22.98 17.97
N VAL A 16 -17.69 23.28 17.40
CA VAL A 16 -18.18 22.63 16.18
C VAL A 16 -17.29 22.93 14.98
N ILE A 17 -16.85 24.17 14.79
CA ILE A 17 -15.93 24.55 13.70
C ILE A 17 -14.59 23.81 13.84
N LEU A 18 -14.02 23.76 15.05
CA LEU A 18 -12.79 23.03 15.33
C LEU A 18 -12.95 21.53 15.05
N PHE A 19 -14.08 20.94 15.44
CA PHE A 19 -14.38 19.55 15.16
C PHE A 19 -14.48 19.26 13.65
N ILE A 20 -15.18 20.11 12.90
CA ILE A 20 -15.28 20.00 11.43
C ILE A 20 -13.90 20.13 10.79
N ALA A 21 -13.11 21.13 11.19
CA ALA A 21 -11.76 21.34 10.68
C ALA A 21 -10.86 20.12 10.94
N TRP A 22 -10.94 19.53 12.14
CA TRP A 22 -10.22 18.31 12.49
C TRP A 22 -10.66 17.13 11.61
N VAL A 23 -11.96 16.89 11.45
CA VAL A 23 -12.48 15.81 10.59
C VAL A 23 -12.00 16.00 9.14
N CYS A 24 -12.09 17.20 8.59
CA CYS A 24 -11.61 17.50 7.24
C CYS A 24 -10.11 17.26 7.08
N MET A 25 -9.30 17.66 8.08
CA MET A 25 -7.86 17.38 8.07
C MET A 25 -7.57 15.87 8.11
N LYS A 26 -8.29 15.12 8.96
CA LYS A 26 -8.10 13.66 9.08
C LYS A 26 -8.44 12.93 7.78
N VAL A 27 -9.51 13.32 7.11
CA VAL A 27 -9.90 12.74 5.81
C VAL A 27 -8.86 13.06 4.72
N GLY A 28 -8.31 14.27 4.70
CA GLY A 28 -7.24 14.63 3.75
C GLY A 28 -5.91 13.89 3.97
N THR A 29 -5.69 13.35 5.17
CA THR A 29 -4.48 12.58 5.48
C THR A 29 -4.55 11.11 5.06
N GLU A 30 -5.74 10.54 4.91
CA GLU A 30 -5.89 9.14 4.49
C GLU A 30 -5.38 8.95 3.06
N ASN A 31 -4.38 8.09 2.90
CA ASN A 31 -3.83 7.76 1.59
C ASN A 31 -4.60 6.57 1.02
N ARG A 32 -5.36 6.76 -0.06
CA ARG A 32 -6.04 5.64 -0.70
C ARG A 32 -5.03 4.83 -1.51
N ILE A 33 -4.94 3.54 -1.22
CA ILE A 33 -4.13 2.58 -1.98
C ILE A 33 -5.07 1.58 -2.65
N ARG A 34 -4.90 1.40 -3.96
CA ARG A 34 -5.57 0.37 -4.76
C ARG A 34 -4.52 -0.64 -5.20
N ILE A 35 -4.85 -1.90 -5.07
CA ILE A 35 -3.97 -3.02 -5.43
C ILE A 35 -4.73 -3.90 -6.40
N ILE A 36 -4.09 -4.22 -7.52
CA ILE A 36 -4.66 -5.04 -8.59
C ILE A 36 -3.68 -6.17 -8.87
N PHE A 37 -4.14 -7.42 -8.76
CA PHE A 37 -3.37 -8.58 -9.16
C PHE A 37 -3.37 -8.69 -10.68
N ILE A 38 -2.18 -8.75 -11.29
CA ILE A 38 -2.02 -8.88 -12.75
C ILE A 38 -1.84 -10.35 -13.16
N GLY A 39 -1.27 -11.19 -12.30
CA GLY A 39 -1.05 -12.62 -12.56
C GLY A 39 0.04 -12.94 -13.59
N ASP A 40 0.30 -12.06 -14.57
CA ASP A 40 1.35 -12.24 -15.56
C ASP A 40 2.76 -12.12 -14.91
N PRO A 41 3.70 -13.04 -15.20
CA PRO A 41 5.07 -12.96 -14.72
C PRO A 41 5.81 -11.68 -15.14
N LEU A 42 5.42 -11.03 -16.25
CA LEU A 42 5.97 -9.75 -16.74
C LEU A 42 7.51 -9.67 -16.69
N THR A 43 8.19 -10.78 -16.98
CA THR A 43 9.65 -10.92 -16.84
C THR A 43 10.45 -10.04 -17.79
N PHE A 44 9.82 -9.55 -18.85
CA PHE A 44 10.40 -8.62 -19.82
C PHE A 44 10.60 -7.20 -19.26
N LEU A 45 9.99 -6.86 -18.12
CA LEU A 45 10.13 -5.54 -17.51
C LEU A 45 11.48 -5.40 -16.77
N PRO A 46 12.02 -4.17 -16.67
CA PRO A 46 13.27 -3.90 -15.97
C PRO A 46 13.06 -3.80 -14.45
N TRP A 47 12.82 -4.95 -13.81
CA TRP A 47 12.60 -5.05 -12.37
C TRP A 47 13.82 -4.58 -11.56
N LYS A 48 13.57 -3.78 -10.53
CA LYS A 48 14.57 -3.37 -9.53
C LYS A 48 14.25 -4.05 -8.20
N GLY A 49 15.24 -4.65 -7.56
CA GLY A 49 15.05 -5.47 -6.37
C GLY A 49 15.73 -4.92 -5.13
N SER A 50 15.14 -5.21 -3.96
CA SER A 50 15.77 -5.11 -2.65
C SER A 50 15.50 -6.39 -1.88
N GLY A 51 16.54 -7.01 -1.32
CA GLY A 51 16.40 -8.29 -0.63
C GLY A 51 17.73 -9.04 -0.47
N THR A 52 17.63 -10.36 -0.36
CA THR A 52 18.73 -11.30 -0.16
C THR A 52 18.79 -12.32 -1.29
N ARG A 53 19.68 -13.31 -1.18
CA ARG A 53 19.71 -14.45 -2.11
C ARG A 53 18.52 -15.40 -1.94
N SER A 54 17.83 -15.34 -0.80
CA SER A 54 16.75 -16.26 -0.46
C SER A 54 15.36 -15.65 -0.61
N TYR A 55 15.24 -14.33 -0.67
CA TYR A 55 14.00 -13.62 -0.90
C TYR A 55 14.30 -12.25 -1.52
N MET A 56 13.41 -11.75 -2.37
CA MET A 56 13.55 -10.45 -3.01
C MET A 56 12.19 -9.80 -3.19
N LEU A 57 12.13 -8.51 -2.90
CA LEU A 57 11.03 -7.64 -3.30
C LEU A 57 11.48 -6.86 -4.53
N GLU A 58 10.74 -6.99 -5.61
CA GLU A 58 11.03 -6.36 -6.89
C GLU A 58 9.93 -5.38 -7.25
N TYR A 59 10.33 -4.27 -7.89
CA TYR A 59 9.40 -3.26 -8.35
C TYR A 59 9.82 -2.64 -9.67
N VAL A 60 8.82 -2.12 -10.39
CA VAL A 60 8.99 -1.29 -11.59
C VAL A 60 8.20 0.00 -11.35
N PRO A 61 8.87 1.17 -11.24
CA PRO A 61 8.15 2.43 -11.17
C PRO A 61 7.43 2.67 -12.50
N LEU A 62 6.15 3.06 -12.43
CA LEU A 62 5.36 3.42 -13.61
C LEU A 62 5.40 4.94 -13.81
N SER A 63 4.96 5.42 -14.97
CA SER A 63 4.99 6.84 -15.37
C SER A 63 4.07 7.76 -14.54
N CYS A 64 3.38 7.24 -13.53
CA CYS A 64 2.62 8.03 -12.56
C CYS A 64 3.51 8.38 -11.37
N GLU A 65 4.21 9.52 -11.48
CA GLU A 65 4.92 10.31 -10.44
C GLU A 65 5.22 9.64 -9.06
N GLY A 66 5.70 8.39 -9.04
CA GLY A 66 5.90 7.61 -7.81
C GLY A 66 4.63 7.21 -7.05
N THR A 67 3.45 7.46 -7.63
CA THR A 67 2.12 7.10 -7.12
C THR A 67 1.66 5.73 -7.60
N CYS A 68 2.26 5.18 -8.66
CA CYS A 68 2.07 3.78 -8.97
C CYS A 68 3.34 3.03 -9.38
N LEU A 69 3.32 1.75 -9.05
CA LEU A 69 4.39 0.81 -9.33
C LEU A 69 3.81 -0.57 -9.58
N LEU A 70 4.57 -1.40 -10.29
CA LEU A 70 4.40 -2.84 -10.22
C LEU A 70 5.29 -3.36 -9.10
N ALA A 71 4.76 -4.26 -8.27
CA ALA A 71 5.50 -4.97 -7.25
C ALA A 71 5.33 -6.47 -7.45
N ARG A 72 6.38 -7.23 -7.16
CA ARG A 72 6.32 -8.68 -7.00
C ARG A 72 7.36 -9.10 -5.98
N ALA A 73 7.20 -10.27 -5.41
CA ALA A 73 8.19 -10.86 -4.53
C ALA A 73 8.49 -12.28 -4.96
N TRP A 74 9.72 -12.71 -4.73
CA TRP A 74 10.09 -14.10 -4.92
C TRP A 74 10.90 -14.63 -3.74
N THR A 75 10.83 -15.94 -3.53
CA THR A 75 11.63 -16.69 -2.57
C THR A 75 12.39 -17.79 -3.27
N PHE A 76 13.62 -18.04 -2.82
CA PHE A 76 14.42 -19.17 -3.32
C PHE A 76 13.87 -20.47 -2.73
N MET A 77 13.38 -21.34 -3.60
CA MET A 77 12.82 -22.63 -3.25
C MET A 77 13.19 -23.68 -4.30
N PRO A 78 14.41 -24.24 -4.25
CA PRO A 78 14.99 -25.04 -5.33
C PRO A 78 14.40 -26.46 -5.45
N SER A 79 13.63 -26.92 -4.46
CA SER A 79 13.19 -28.33 -4.37
C SER A 79 11.78 -28.48 -3.79
N GLY A 80 11.02 -27.39 -3.75
CA GLY A 80 9.66 -27.37 -3.20
C GLY A 80 8.65 -26.90 -4.24
N GLU A 81 7.40 -27.35 -4.10
CA GLU A 81 6.27 -26.67 -4.72
C GLU A 81 6.12 -25.30 -4.07
N CYS A 82 5.76 -24.26 -4.85
CA CYS A 82 5.38 -22.99 -4.24
C CYS A 82 4.23 -23.24 -3.27
N GLY A 83 4.53 -23.09 -1.97
CA GLY A 83 3.55 -23.30 -0.90
C GLY A 83 2.42 -22.29 -0.98
N GLU A 84 1.49 -22.35 -0.01
CA GLU A 84 0.33 -21.47 -0.01
C GLU A 84 0.69 -19.99 -0.10
N GLN A 85 -0.07 -19.28 -0.95
CA GLN A 85 -0.26 -17.83 -1.05
C GLN A 85 0.80 -16.97 -0.33
N GLY A 86 1.99 -16.86 -0.94
CA GLY A 86 2.97 -15.87 -0.53
C GLY A 86 2.36 -14.46 -0.59
N SER A 87 2.46 -13.70 0.49
CA SER A 87 1.88 -12.36 0.57
C SER A 87 2.94 -11.27 0.69
N ILE A 88 2.69 -10.14 0.03
CA ILE A 88 3.45 -8.91 0.31
C ILE A 88 2.59 -8.05 1.22
N ARG A 89 3.17 -7.53 2.30
CA ARG A 89 2.49 -6.58 3.18
C ARG A 89 2.90 -5.16 2.80
N VAL A 90 1.92 -4.30 2.59
CA VAL A 90 2.12 -2.87 2.38
C VAL A 90 1.70 -2.15 3.64
N GLU A 91 2.64 -1.51 4.32
CA GLU A 91 2.33 -0.67 5.47
C GLU A 91 1.72 0.66 4.98
N THR A 92 0.55 1.00 5.52
CA THR A 92 -0.17 2.23 5.20
C THR A 92 -0.46 3.02 6.47
N VAL A 93 -0.81 4.29 6.31
CA VAL A 93 -1.20 5.17 7.43
C VAL A 93 -2.42 4.60 8.20
N ASN A 94 -3.22 3.75 7.57
CA ASN A 94 -4.45 3.18 8.12
C ASN A 94 -4.33 1.69 8.49
N GLY A 95 -3.13 1.11 8.44
CA GLY A 95 -2.88 -0.30 8.75
C GLY A 95 -2.14 -1.05 7.65
N GLU A 96 -1.99 -2.37 7.81
CA GLU A 96 -1.33 -3.25 6.83
C GLU A 96 -2.32 -3.72 5.76
N ILE A 97 -1.96 -3.55 4.48
CA ILE A 97 -2.67 -4.20 3.37
C ILE A 97 -1.87 -5.42 2.93
N GLN A 98 -2.52 -6.58 2.91
CA GLN A 98 -1.92 -7.82 2.45
C GLN A 98 -2.25 -8.05 0.97
N MET A 99 -1.23 -8.12 0.13
CA MET A 99 -1.33 -8.50 -1.28
C MET A 99 -1.23 -10.01 -1.38
N VAL A 100 -2.30 -10.66 -1.81
CA VAL A 100 -2.39 -12.10 -1.97
C VAL A 100 -2.52 -12.40 -3.45
N GLY A 101 -1.61 -13.21 -3.97
CA GLY A 101 -1.61 -13.62 -5.37
C GLY A 101 -1.50 -15.13 -5.48
N GLU A 102 -1.49 -15.60 -6.72
CA GLU A 102 -1.28 -17.01 -7.06
C GLU A 102 0.22 -17.25 -7.27
N PRO A 103 0.88 -18.04 -6.41
CA PRO A 103 2.30 -18.29 -6.54
C PRO A 103 2.61 -19.11 -7.79
N TYR A 104 3.73 -18.82 -8.45
CA TYR A 104 4.21 -19.59 -9.60
C TYR A 104 5.71 -19.83 -9.54
N ASN A 105 6.13 -20.94 -10.14
CA ASN A 105 7.53 -21.34 -10.23
C ASN A 105 8.22 -20.69 -11.44
N SER A 106 9.45 -20.21 -11.23
CA SER A 106 10.35 -19.82 -12.31
C SER A 106 11.78 -20.18 -11.92
N GLY A 107 12.29 -21.27 -12.50
CA GLY A 107 13.57 -21.85 -12.11
C GLY A 107 13.55 -22.32 -10.64
N PRO A 108 14.56 -21.98 -9.82
CA PRO A 108 14.61 -22.35 -8.41
C PRO A 108 13.88 -21.34 -7.50
N TYR A 109 13.00 -20.49 -8.05
CA TYR A 109 12.34 -19.41 -7.32
C TYR A 109 10.82 -19.51 -7.41
N CYS A 110 10.17 -19.18 -6.31
CA CYS A 110 8.72 -19.04 -6.20
C CYS A 110 8.33 -17.57 -6.15
N TYR A 111 7.62 -17.12 -7.17
CA TYR A 111 7.08 -15.77 -7.27
C TYR A 111 5.65 -15.75 -6.75
N ASN A 112 5.20 -14.64 -6.19
CA ASN A 112 3.82 -14.47 -5.71
C ASN A 112 2.89 -13.79 -6.73
N GLY A 113 3.34 -13.61 -7.97
CA GLY A 113 2.64 -12.82 -8.98
C GLY A 113 2.99 -11.34 -8.97
N ALA A 114 2.58 -10.62 -10.03
CA ALA A 114 2.76 -9.18 -10.14
C ALA A 114 1.51 -8.43 -9.66
N PHE A 115 1.72 -7.36 -8.92
CA PHE A 115 0.69 -6.49 -8.37
C PHE A 115 0.91 -5.07 -8.86
N LEU A 116 -0.14 -4.45 -9.40
CA LEU A 116 -0.18 -3.02 -9.62
C LEU A 116 -0.64 -2.34 -8.34
N VAL A 117 0.23 -1.51 -7.79
CA VAL A 117 -0.04 -0.69 -6.62
C VAL A 117 -0.22 0.74 -7.09
N ILE A 118 -1.39 1.33 -6.82
CA ILE A 118 -1.73 2.73 -7.14
C ILE A 118 -2.08 3.42 -5.83
N SER A 119 -1.51 4.59 -5.58
CA SER A 119 -1.72 5.36 -4.37
C SER A 119 -1.85 6.84 -4.68
N GLU A 120 -2.60 7.57 -3.85
CA GLU A 120 -2.70 9.04 -3.96
C GLU A 120 -1.44 9.77 -3.48
N LYS A 121 -0.58 9.10 -2.70
CA LYS A 121 0.71 9.62 -2.20
C LYS A 121 1.82 8.60 -2.46
N PHE A 122 3.08 9.00 -2.28
CA PHE A 122 4.23 8.12 -2.48
C PHE A 122 4.14 6.83 -1.65
N VAL A 123 4.37 5.69 -2.32
CA VAL A 123 4.37 4.36 -1.69
C VAL A 123 5.79 3.92 -1.41
N LYS A 124 6.04 3.46 -0.18
CA LYS A 124 7.26 2.73 0.17
C LYS A 124 6.90 1.26 0.36
N LEU A 125 7.54 0.40 -0.40
CA LEU A 125 7.45 -1.05 -0.21
C LEU A 125 8.42 -1.46 0.92
N LEU A 126 7.99 -2.40 1.76
CA LEU A 126 8.77 -2.96 2.87
C LEU A 126 8.99 -4.45 2.66
#